data_AF-A0A932GKB2-F1
#
_entry.id   AF-A0A932GKB2-F1
#
_cell.length_a   1.000
_cell.length_b   1.000
_cell.length_c   1.000
_cell.angle_alpha   90.00
_cell.angle_beta   90.00
_cell.angle_gamma   90.00
#
_symmetry.space_group_name_H-M   'P 1'
#
loop_
_entity.id
_entity.type
_entity.pdbx_description
1 polymer ?
#
loop_
_entity_poly.entity_id
_entity_poly.type
_entity_poly.pdbx_seq_one_letter_code
_entity_poly.pdbx_strand_id
1 'polypeptide(L)'
;MTAEGILGGLLIFGFRVTDVSMDMVRLLLTVRGRKFVAGMIGFFEVLIFLTAISRVVTAMDNYWNVLGYCLGFATGTVVGAMIEETLAIGYSLVRVVSSHQGAAIAQALRAEGFGATKVAGEGQEGEVGIVLSVVRRRDVPTAMRLIEALDPEAFVGVEDERTVYRGQFIRQTRR
;
A
#
# COMPACT_ATOMS: atom_id res chain seq x y z
N MET A 1 4.88 26.59 34.38
CA MET A 1 5.49 25.24 34.42
C MET A 1 4.67 24.18 33.67
N THR A 2 3.35 24.06 33.83
CA THR A 2 2.57 23.01 33.13
C THR A 2 2.38 23.26 31.62
N ALA A 3 2.17 24.52 31.20
CA ALA A 3 1.93 24.85 29.79
C ALA A 3 3.15 24.59 28.87
N GLU A 4 4.36 24.93 29.33
CA GLU A 4 5.60 24.66 28.59
C GLU A 4 5.86 23.16 28.43
N GLY A 5 5.53 22.38 29.47
CA GLY A 5 5.67 20.93 29.43
C GLY A 5 4.69 20.27 28.46
N ILE A 6 3.44 20.75 28.42
CA ILE A 6 2.43 20.29 27.45
C ILE A 6 2.83 20.65 26.02
N LEU A 7 3.31 21.88 25.79
CA LEU A 7 3.78 22.31 24.47
C LEU A 7 4.97 21.47 24.00
N GLY A 8 5.93 21.19 24.88
CA GLY A 8 7.05 20.28 24.61
C GLY A 8 6.58 18.88 24.21
N GLY A 9 5.64 18.32 24.98
CA GLY A 9 5.02 17.02 24.68
C GLY A 9 4.31 16.98 23.33
N LEU A 10 3.56 18.02 22.98
CA LEU A 10 2.88 18.12 21.67
C LEU A 10 3.85 18.23 20.50
N LEU A 11 4.96 18.96 20.65
CA LEU A 11 6.01 19.03 19.63
C LEU A 11 6.69 17.68 19.41
N ILE A 12 7.04 16.99 20.50
CA ILE A 12 7.61 15.63 20.43
C ILE A 12 6.63 14.66 19.78
N PHE A 13 5.35 14.75 20.15
CA PHE A 13 4.28 13.98 19.53
C PHE A 13 4.25 14.20 18.01
N GLY A 14 4.20 15.46 17.54
CA GLY A 14 4.16 15.76 16.10
C GLY A 14 5.39 15.26 15.34
N PHE A 15 6.58 15.42 15.92
CA PHE A 15 7.80 14.87 15.32
C PHE A 15 7.75 13.34 15.22
N ARG A 16 7.31 12.64 16.28
CA ARG A 16 7.24 11.17 16.26
C ARG A 16 6.15 10.63 15.35
N VAL A 17 5.01 11.32 15.22
CA VAL A 17 4.00 10.96 14.21
C VAL A 17 4.61 11.01 12.82
N THR A 18 5.28 12.12 12.49
CA THR A 18 5.90 12.32 11.17
C THR A 18 6.99 11.28 10.89
N ASP A 19 7.91 11.10 11.85
CA ASP A 19 9.03 10.17 11.80
C ASP A 19 8.56 8.72 11.56
N VAL A 20 7.63 8.22 12.38
CA VAL A 20 7.13 6.84 12.29
C VAL A 20 6.28 6.62 11.05
N SER A 21 5.49 7.62 10.63
CA SER A 21 4.76 7.54 9.36
C SER A 21 5.72 7.49 8.16
N MET A 22 6.82 8.24 8.18
CA MET A 22 7.85 8.19 7.15
C MET A 22 8.57 6.83 7.11
N ASP A 23 8.83 6.21 8.26
CA ASP A 23 9.44 4.88 8.35
C ASP A 23 8.60 3.83 7.60
N MET A 24 7.28 3.82 7.82
CA MET A 24 6.38 2.92 7.09
C MET A 24 6.45 3.12 5.57
N VAL A 25 6.45 4.37 5.10
CA VAL A 25 6.58 4.69 3.67
C VAL A 25 7.94 4.24 3.13
N ARG A 26 9.02 4.45 3.88
CA ARG A 26 10.38 3.99 3.53
C ARG A 26 10.43 2.47 3.41
N LEU A 27 9.86 1.76 4.37
CA LEU A 27 9.80 0.30 4.38
C LEU A 27 9.06 -0.21 3.13
N LEU A 28 7.88 0.35 2.84
CA LEU A 28 7.12 0.03 1.63
C LEU A 28 7.96 0.24 0.36
N LEU A 29 8.59 1.41 0.23
CA LEU A 29 9.43 1.72 -0.94
C LEU A 29 10.62 0.77 -1.07
N THR A 30 11.21 0.33 0.04
CA THR A 30 12.32 -0.63 0.07
C THR A 30 11.87 -2.01 -0.41
N VAL A 31 10.76 -2.53 0.13
CA VAL A 31 10.18 -3.83 -0.27
C VAL A 31 9.82 -3.83 -1.75
N ARG A 32 9.38 -2.69 -2.28
CA ARG A 32 9.00 -2.45 -3.69
C ARG A 32 10.18 -2.06 -4.60
N GLY A 33 11.42 -2.16 -4.12
CA GLY A 33 12.63 -1.99 -4.93
C GLY A 33 13.02 -0.55 -5.28
N ARG A 34 12.35 0.47 -4.72
CA ARG A 34 12.67 1.90 -4.91
C ARG A 34 13.77 2.37 -3.97
N LYS A 35 14.93 1.70 -4.03
CA LYS A 35 16.03 1.80 -3.05
C LYS A 35 16.56 3.23 -2.86
N PHE A 36 16.73 4.01 -3.93
CA PHE A 36 17.28 5.36 -3.84
C PHE A 36 16.34 6.32 -3.13
N VAL A 37 15.04 6.28 -3.46
CA VAL A 37 14.02 7.12 -2.80
C VAL A 37 13.87 6.73 -1.33
N ALA A 38 13.87 5.43 -1.03
CA ALA A 38 13.85 4.93 0.35
C ALA A 38 15.08 5.41 1.15
N GLY A 39 16.28 5.39 0.55
CA GLY A 39 17.50 5.90 1.17
C GLY A 39 17.45 7.40 1.47
N MET A 40 16.92 8.21 0.54
CA MET A 40 16.74 9.66 0.78
C MET A 40 15.76 9.92 1.93
N ILE A 41 14.63 9.21 1.97
CA ILE A 41 13.65 9.35 3.07
C ILE A 41 14.30 8.97 4.41
N GLY A 42 15.03 7.84 4.45
CA GLY A 42 15.71 7.40 5.67
C GLY A 42 16.74 8.40 6.19
N PHE A 43 17.42 9.14 5.31
CA PHE A 43 18.33 10.21 5.72
C PHE A 43 17.61 11.33 6.49
N PHE A 44 16.48 11.82 5.97
CA PHE A 44 15.69 12.87 6.64
C PHE A 44 15.00 12.37 7.90
N GLU A 45 14.51 11.12 7.88
CA GLU A 45 13.91 10.46 9.04
C GLU A 45 14.89 10.42 10.22
N VAL A 46 16.14 9.99 10.02
CA VAL A 46 17.15 9.94 11.09
C VAL A 46 17.42 11.34 11.68
N LEU A 47 17.36 12.42 10.90
CA LEU A 47 17.48 13.79 11.42
C LEU A 47 16.30 14.16 12.34
N ILE A 48 15.07 13.78 11.96
CA ILE A 48 13.89 14.01 12.79
C ILE A 48 13.96 13.16 14.06
N PHE A 49 14.33 11.88 13.94
CA PHE A 49 14.49 10.99 15.07
C PHE A 49 15.51 11.52 16.08
N LEU A 50 16.71 11.92 15.63
CA LEU A 50 17.76 12.45 16.49
C LEU A 50 17.33 13.73 17.23
N THR A 51 16.59 14.61 16.56
CA THR A 51 16.08 15.83 17.21
C THR A 51 14.99 15.53 18.23
N ALA A 52 14.07 14.61 17.93
CA ALA A 52 13.01 14.20 18.85
C ALA A 52 13.55 13.47 20.09
N ILE A 53 14.46 12.49 19.91
CA ILE A 53 15.02 11.73 21.02
C ILE A 53 15.89 12.62 21.92
N SER A 54 16.68 13.53 21.35
CA SER A 54 17.48 14.48 22.12
C SER A 54 16.61 15.32 23.05
N ARG A 55 15.48 15.86 22.54
CA ARG A 55 14.52 16.64 23.33
C ARG A 55 13.93 15.84 24.51
N VAL A 56 13.55 14.58 24.27
CA VAL A 56 12.99 13.71 25.32
C VAL A 56 14.03 13.40 26.38
N VAL A 57 15.24 13.00 25.98
CA VAL A 57 16.33 12.60 26.89
C VAL A 57 16.81 13.78 27.73
N THR A 58 16.85 15.01 27.18
CA THR A 58 17.23 16.19 27.97
C THR A 58 16.18 16.64 28.98
N ALA A 59 14.94 16.17 28.86
CA ALA A 59 13.82 16.60 29.69
C ALA A 59 12.95 15.39 30.09
N MET A 60 13.60 14.32 30.57
CA MET A 60 12.94 13.08 30.98
C MET A 60 12.06 13.24 32.22
N ASP A 61 12.38 14.22 33.07
CA ASP A 61 11.59 14.51 34.29
C ASP A 61 10.20 15.07 33.96
N ASN A 62 9.96 15.50 32.72
CA ASN A 62 8.66 15.97 32.26
C ASN A 62 7.84 14.81 31.69
N TYR A 63 6.86 14.34 32.47
CA TYR A 63 5.92 13.28 32.09
C TYR A 63 5.23 13.53 30.73
N TRP A 64 4.94 14.78 30.37
CA TRP A 64 4.30 15.12 29.10
C TRP A 64 5.18 14.82 27.87
N ASN A 65 6.50 14.91 28.01
CA ASN A 65 7.43 14.61 26.92
C ASN A 65 7.46 13.11 26.63
N VAL A 66 7.49 12.29 27.68
CA VAL A 66 7.45 10.82 27.57
C VAL A 66 6.10 10.38 27.00
N LEU A 67 5.00 10.94 27.50
CA LEU A 67 3.66 10.67 26.99
C LEU A 67 3.55 11.03 25.51
N GLY A 68 4.01 12.22 25.12
CA GLY A 68 4.02 12.69 23.74
C GLY A 68 4.83 11.77 22.81
N TYR A 69 5.97 11.26 23.28
CA TYR A 69 6.78 10.31 22.52
C TYR A 69 6.07 8.97 22.29
N CYS A 70 5.48 8.39 23.33
CA CYS A 70 4.77 7.11 23.24
C CYS A 70 3.50 7.23 22.39
N LEU A 71 2.69 8.27 22.61
CA LEU A 71 1.48 8.52 21.82
C LEU A 71 1.84 8.85 20.37
N GLY A 72 2.88 9.64 20.16
CA GLY A 72 3.33 10.01 18.81
C GLY A 72 3.77 8.79 18.01
N PHE A 73 4.44 7.83 18.65
CA PHE A 73 4.78 6.56 18.02
C PHE A 73 3.54 5.74 17.65
N ALA A 74 2.61 5.56 18.59
CA ALA A 74 1.39 4.80 18.36
C ALA A 74 0.52 5.43 17.25
N THR A 75 0.28 6.73 17.31
CA THR A 75 -0.47 7.46 16.28
C THR A 75 0.27 7.47 14.95
N GLY A 76 1.58 7.68 14.96
CA GLY A 76 2.42 7.65 13.75
C GLY A 76 2.37 6.31 13.03
N THR A 77 2.24 5.21 13.77
CA THR A 77 2.07 3.86 13.21
C THR A 77 0.73 3.73 12.49
N VAL A 78 -0.36 4.17 13.11
CA VAL A 78 -1.70 4.16 12.50
C VAL A 78 -1.74 5.05 11.26
N VAL A 79 -1.22 6.28 11.36
CA VAL A 79 -1.15 7.21 10.22
C VAL A 79 -0.27 6.64 9.10
N GLY A 80 0.87 6.02 9.44
CA GLY A 80 1.75 5.36 8.50
C GLY A 80 1.04 4.24 7.74
N ALA A 81 0.29 3.40 8.44
CA ALA A 81 -0.53 2.34 7.83
C ALA A 81 -1.60 2.91 6.89
N MET A 82 -2.31 3.97 7.30
CA MET A 82 -3.30 4.64 6.43
C MET A 82 -2.67 5.24 5.16
N ILE A 83 -1.46 5.83 5.29
CA ILE A 83 -0.71 6.35 4.14
C ILE A 83 -0.30 5.18 3.23
N GLU A 84 0.17 4.08 3.78
CA GLU A 84 0.55 2.87 3.03
C GLU A 84 -0.62 2.34 2.20
N GLU A 85 -1.80 2.21 2.81
CA GLU A 85 -3.04 1.79 2.14
C GLU A 85 -3.40 2.74 0.99
N THR A 86 -3.33 4.05 1.23
CA THR A 86 -3.70 5.09 0.27
C THR A 86 -2.72 5.16 -0.91
N LEU A 87 -1.43 4.92 -0.66
CA LEU A 87 -0.40 5.05 -1.69
C LEU A 87 -0.66 4.10 -2.87
N ALA A 88 -1.25 2.93 -2.61
CA ALA A 88 -1.63 1.92 -3.61
C ALA A 88 -0.58 1.76 -4.73
N ILE A 89 0.71 1.82 -4.37
CA ILE A 89 1.81 1.84 -5.32
C ILE A 89 2.11 0.42 -5.77
N GLY A 90 2.23 0.26 -7.08
CA GLY A 90 2.68 -0.97 -7.71
C GLY A 90 1.58 -1.65 -8.50
N TYR A 91 1.78 -2.94 -8.71
CA TYR A 91 0.92 -3.80 -9.51
C TYR A 91 0.47 -4.98 -8.65
N SER A 92 -0.72 -5.48 -8.97
CA SER A 92 -1.26 -6.69 -8.38
C SER A 92 -1.67 -7.63 -9.50
N LEU A 93 -1.39 -8.91 -9.32
CA LEU A 93 -1.89 -9.98 -10.17
C LEU A 93 -3.27 -10.38 -9.64
N VAL A 94 -4.29 -10.09 -10.44
CA VAL A 94 -5.66 -10.58 -10.21
C VAL A 94 -5.79 -11.90 -10.94
N ARG A 95 -5.96 -12.98 -10.16
CA ARG A 95 -6.22 -14.33 -10.65
C ARG A 95 -7.69 -14.64 -10.43
N VAL A 96 -8.41 -14.90 -11.51
CA VAL A 96 -9.82 -15.28 -11.47
C VAL A 96 -9.96 -16.72 -11.93
N VAL A 97 -10.69 -17.54 -11.19
CA VAL A 97 -11.08 -18.88 -11.61
C VAL A 97 -12.60 -18.89 -11.75
N SER A 98 -13.09 -19.21 -12.94
CA SER A 98 -14.53 -19.20 -13.27
C SER A 98 -14.85 -20.41 -14.15
N SER A 99 -15.91 -21.14 -13.82
CA SER A 99 -16.33 -22.35 -14.54
C SER A 99 -16.93 -22.04 -15.91
N HIS A 100 -17.59 -20.89 -16.08
CA HIS A 100 -18.34 -20.59 -17.32
C HIS A 100 -17.90 -19.28 -18.00
N GLN A 101 -17.45 -18.29 -17.23
CA GLN A 101 -17.35 -16.91 -17.69
C GLN A 101 -15.91 -16.45 -17.96
N GLY A 102 -14.91 -17.34 -17.85
CA GLY A 102 -13.49 -16.97 -18.00
C GLY A 102 -13.15 -16.27 -19.34
N ALA A 103 -13.85 -16.58 -20.44
CA ALA A 103 -13.67 -15.85 -21.70
C ALA A 103 -14.23 -14.42 -21.66
N ALA A 104 -15.45 -14.26 -21.14
CA ALA A 104 -16.12 -12.97 -21.01
C ALA A 104 -15.34 -12.04 -20.06
N ILE A 105 -14.88 -12.57 -18.92
CA ILE A 105 -14.07 -11.84 -17.94
C ILE A 105 -12.76 -11.35 -18.58
N ALA A 106 -12.03 -12.23 -19.28
CA ALA A 106 -10.79 -11.82 -19.96
C ALA A 106 -11.04 -10.74 -21.03
N GLN A 107 -12.15 -10.82 -21.75
CA GLN A 107 -12.50 -9.82 -22.77
C GLN A 107 -12.90 -8.48 -22.15
N ALA A 108 -13.69 -8.49 -21.08
CA ALA A 108 -14.09 -7.28 -20.37
C ALA A 108 -12.89 -6.56 -19.74
N LEU A 109 -11.97 -7.31 -19.12
CA LEU A 109 -10.73 -6.74 -18.57
C LEU A 109 -9.87 -6.11 -19.68
N ARG A 110 -9.77 -6.75 -20.86
CA ARG A 110 -9.06 -6.17 -22.02
C ARG A 110 -9.74 -4.91 -22.57
N ALA A 111 -11.08 -4.91 -22.61
CA ALA A 111 -11.86 -3.75 -23.06
C ALA A 111 -11.67 -2.54 -22.15
N GLU A 112 -11.52 -2.77 -20.83
CA GLU A 112 -11.18 -1.74 -19.84
C GLU A 112 -9.69 -1.30 -19.91
N GLY A 113 -8.88 -1.94 -20.75
CA GLY A 113 -7.47 -1.60 -20.96
C GLY A 113 -6.49 -2.36 -20.06
N PHE A 114 -6.96 -3.35 -19.30
CA PHE A 114 -6.11 -4.26 -18.54
C PHE A 114 -5.55 -5.37 -19.43
N GLY A 115 -4.30 -5.77 -19.18
CA GLY A 115 -3.73 -6.95 -19.82
C GLY A 115 -4.30 -8.21 -19.16
N ALA A 116 -5.02 -9.05 -19.92
CA ALA A 116 -5.58 -10.30 -19.41
C ALA A 116 -5.25 -11.49 -20.30
N THR A 117 -4.82 -12.59 -19.68
CA THR A 117 -4.54 -13.88 -20.31
C THR A 117 -5.51 -14.92 -19.77
N LYS A 118 -6.14 -15.70 -20.66
CA LYS A 118 -6.98 -16.84 -20.26
C LYS A 118 -6.18 -18.12 -20.43
N VAL A 119 -6.25 -18.99 -19.43
CA VAL A 119 -5.69 -20.33 -19.41
C VAL A 119 -6.83 -21.31 -19.15
N ALA A 120 -6.87 -22.42 -19.88
CA ALA A 120 -7.79 -23.52 -19.58
C ALA A 120 -7.24 -24.36 -18.42
N GLY A 121 -8.10 -24.76 -17.51
CA GLY A 121 -7.76 -25.61 -16.37
C GLY A 121 -8.89 -26.56 -16.01
N GLU A 122 -8.65 -27.40 -15.01
CA GLU A 122 -9.61 -28.35 -14.47
C GLU A 122 -9.70 -28.15 -12.96
N GLY A 123 -10.92 -27.95 -12.46
CA GLY A 123 -11.26 -27.89 -11.06
C GLY A 123 -11.94 -29.18 -10.60
N GLN A 124 -12.38 -29.22 -9.35
CA GLN A 124 -13.06 -30.40 -8.79
C GLN A 124 -14.35 -30.74 -9.54
N GLU A 125 -15.05 -29.74 -10.05
CA GLU A 125 -16.35 -29.88 -10.72
C GLU A 125 -16.25 -29.92 -12.26
N GLY A 126 -15.02 -29.94 -12.81
CA GLY A 126 -14.77 -30.03 -14.26
C GLY A 126 -13.94 -28.88 -14.81
N GLU A 127 -14.10 -28.59 -16.11
CA GLU A 127 -13.32 -27.56 -16.80
C GLU A 127 -13.57 -26.15 -16.23
N VAL A 128 -12.50 -25.39 -16.04
CA VAL A 128 -12.54 -23.99 -15.57
C VAL A 128 -11.66 -23.09 -16.44
N GLY A 129 -12.04 -21.82 -16.52
CA GLY A 129 -11.21 -20.76 -17.09
C GLY A 129 -10.46 -20.02 -15.99
N ILE A 130 -9.13 -20.00 -16.09
CA ILE A 130 -8.28 -19.18 -15.22
C ILE A 130 -7.90 -17.91 -15.99
N VAL A 131 -8.28 -16.74 -15.48
CA VAL A 131 -7.91 -15.44 -16.04
C VAL A 131 -6.85 -14.81 -15.16
N LEU A 132 -5.70 -14.48 -15.77
CA LEU A 132 -4.60 -13.78 -15.13
C LEU A 132 -4.56 -12.37 -15.67
N SER A 133 -4.69 -11.38 -14.80
CA SER A 133 -4.64 -9.97 -15.16
C SER A 133 -3.71 -9.21 -14.23
N VAL A 134 -2.67 -8.60 -14.79
CA VAL A 134 -1.83 -7.68 -14.02
C VAL A 134 -2.50 -6.31 -14.10
N VAL A 135 -2.82 -5.72 -12.95
CA VAL A 135 -3.46 -4.40 -12.85
C VAL A 135 -2.66 -3.52 -11.91
N ARG A 136 -2.82 -2.20 -12.03
CA ARG A 136 -2.28 -1.29 -11.00
C ARG A 136 -3.07 -1.52 -9.72
N ARG A 137 -2.40 -1.48 -8.56
CA ARG A 137 -3.05 -1.75 -7.27
C ARG A 137 -4.27 -0.85 -7.02
N ARG A 138 -4.18 0.43 -7.40
CA ARG A 138 -5.32 1.38 -7.35
C ARG A 138 -6.51 1.04 -8.26
N ASP A 139 -6.28 0.26 -9.32
CA ASP A 139 -7.31 -0.12 -10.30
C ASP A 139 -7.92 -1.51 -9.97
N VAL A 140 -7.42 -2.22 -8.94
CA VAL A 140 -7.99 -3.51 -8.46
C VAL A 140 -9.48 -3.41 -8.15
N PRO A 141 -9.99 -2.38 -7.44
CA PRO A 141 -11.44 -2.27 -7.19
C PRO A 141 -12.28 -2.14 -8.47
N THR A 142 -11.72 -1.58 -9.54
CA THR A 142 -12.41 -1.51 -10.85
C THR A 142 -12.42 -2.87 -11.53
N ALA A 143 -11.29 -3.60 -11.50
CA ALA A 143 -11.23 -4.97 -12.01
C ALA A 143 -12.20 -5.90 -11.26
N MET A 144 -12.23 -5.82 -9.92
CA MET A 144 -13.13 -6.62 -9.08
C MET A 144 -14.60 -6.38 -9.43
N ARG A 145 -15.02 -5.12 -9.57
CA ARG A 145 -16.40 -4.79 -9.96
C ARG A 145 -16.80 -5.36 -11.32
N LEU A 146 -15.88 -5.37 -12.28
CA LEU A 146 -16.13 -5.97 -13.60
C LEU A 146 -16.26 -7.49 -13.52
N ILE A 147 -15.42 -8.14 -12.72
CA ILE A 147 -15.46 -9.59 -12.52
C ILE A 147 -16.76 -9.99 -11.83
N GLU A 148 -17.10 -9.35 -10.72
CA GLU A 148 -18.30 -9.64 -9.92
C GLU A 148 -19.61 -9.38 -10.70
N ALA A 149 -19.62 -8.37 -11.58
CA ALA A 149 -20.77 -8.12 -12.45
C ALA A 149 -20.98 -9.22 -13.53
N LEU A 150 -19.92 -9.93 -13.92
CA LEU A 150 -19.98 -10.99 -14.94
C LEU A 150 -20.16 -12.38 -14.34
N ASP A 151 -19.56 -12.60 -13.19
CA ASP A 151 -19.59 -13.86 -12.46
C ASP A 151 -19.43 -13.61 -10.95
N PRO A 152 -20.55 -13.52 -10.20
CA PRO A 152 -20.54 -13.35 -8.76
C PRO A 152 -19.96 -14.54 -7.99
N GLU A 153 -19.93 -15.73 -8.60
CA GLU A 153 -19.42 -16.97 -7.97
C GLU A 153 -17.95 -17.24 -8.32
N ALA A 154 -17.32 -16.37 -9.10
CA ALA A 154 -15.92 -16.51 -9.48
C ALA A 154 -14.99 -16.45 -8.26
N PHE A 155 -14.04 -17.38 -8.20
CA PHE A 155 -13.00 -17.37 -7.18
C PHE A 155 -11.87 -16.41 -7.57
N VAL A 156 -11.66 -15.35 -6.80
CA VAL A 156 -10.67 -14.31 -7.11
C VAL A 156 -9.56 -14.25 -6.06
N GLY A 157 -8.32 -14.39 -6.51
CA GLY A 157 -7.11 -14.11 -5.74
C GLY A 157 -6.44 -12.82 -6.21
N VAL A 158 -5.94 -12.02 -5.26
CA VAL A 158 -5.14 -10.83 -5.54
C VAL A 158 -3.76 -10.99 -4.91
N GLU A 159 -2.74 -11.10 -5.75
CA GLU A 159 -1.34 -11.25 -5.35
C GLU A 159 -0.57 -9.97 -5.64
N ASP A 160 0.38 -9.60 -4.79
CA ASP A 160 1.19 -8.39 -4.97
C ASP A 160 2.46 -8.64 -5.78
N GLU A 161 2.62 -7.89 -6.87
CA GLU A 161 3.80 -7.98 -7.71
C GLU A 161 4.88 -6.99 -7.24
N ARG A 162 6.10 -7.52 -6.99
CA ARG A 162 7.25 -6.68 -6.61
C ARG A 162 7.83 -5.93 -7.79
N THR A 163 7.80 -6.53 -8.98
CA THR A 163 8.32 -5.89 -10.19
C THR A 163 7.60 -6.45 -11.41
N VAL A 164 7.19 -5.56 -12.31
CA VAL A 164 6.59 -5.93 -13.59
C VAL A 164 7.49 -5.41 -14.70
N TYR A 165 8.00 -6.32 -15.53
CA TYR A 165 8.79 -5.99 -16.71
C TYR A 165 7.92 -6.17 -17.95
N ARG A 166 7.66 -5.07 -18.67
CA ARG A 166 6.83 -5.04 -19.89
C ARG A 166 5.35 -5.42 -19.64
N GLY A 167 4.54 -5.37 -20.68
CA GLY A 167 3.09 -5.62 -20.65
C GLY A 167 2.30 -4.57 -21.42
N GLN A 168 1.26 -4.97 -22.15
CA GLN A 168 0.32 -4.04 -22.77
C GLN A 168 -0.66 -3.55 -21.69
N PHE A 169 -0.39 -2.36 -21.14
CA PHE A 169 -1.36 -1.63 -20.32
C PHE A 169 -1.91 -0.49 -21.18
N ILE A 170 -3.09 -0.69 -21.77
CA ILE A 170 -3.73 0.36 -22.57
C ILE A 170 -4.47 1.28 -21.60
N ARG A 171 -3.73 2.16 -20.93
CA ARG A 171 -4.32 3.39 -20.40
C ARG A 171 -3.75 4.54 -21.20
N GLN A 172 -4.31 4.74 -22.40
CA GLN A 172 -4.22 6.03 -23.06
C GLN A 172 -4.84 7.04 -22.10
N THR A 173 -4.02 7.90 -21.52
CA THR A 173 -4.46 9.16 -20.93
C THR A 173 -5.28 9.87 -22.02
N ARG A 174 -6.61 9.79 -21.94
CA ARG A 174 -7.46 10.74 -22.66
C ARG A 174 -7.09 12.11 -22.08
N ARG A 175 -6.51 12.94 -22.95
CA ARG A 175 -6.32 14.37 -22.76
C ARG A 175 -7.60 15.04 -22.30
#